data_AF-A0A969SGG0-F1
#
_entry.id   AF-A0A969SGG0-F1
#
_cell.length_a   1.000
_cell.length_b   1.000
_cell.length_c   1.000
_cell.angle_alpha   90.00
_cell.angle_beta   90.00
_cell.angle_gamma   90.00
#
_symmetry.space_group_name_H-M   'P 1'
#
loop_
_entity.id
_entity.type
_entity.pdbx_description
1 polymer ?
#
loop_
_entity_poly.entity_id
_entity_poly.type
_entity_poly.pdbx_seq_one_letter_code
_entity_poly.pdbx_strand_id
1 'polypeptide(L)'
;STPRYQRSAQNIIGEDKPPPARPTLKNKRVWASVRQDAESVIHSVFEEATRRDPQHQREWVGLVDGNTHQLKVFNKTAKQTGVELTLILDFIHVLEYLWKAAFCFHLLGSKEAETWVRERALRLLEGKASDVAVGIRRSATLNSLSDKEREPVDQCANYLLNHRDYLHYDQYLAQGYPIATGVIEGACRHLVCDRMDITGARWRLDRAEAVLRIRALSSSGDFQEYWHFHKLQEFQRNHLRYYQDPQKILAV
;
A
#
# COMPACT_ATOMS: atom_id res chain seq x y z
N SER A 1 16.73 3.18 -20.12
CA SER A 1 15.98 2.72 -18.93
C SER A 1 16.08 3.76 -17.82
N THR A 2 15.06 3.97 -17.00
CA THR A 2 15.21 4.76 -15.77
C THR A 2 16.09 3.95 -14.81
N PRO A 3 17.16 4.52 -14.22
CA PRO A 3 18.00 3.79 -13.29
C PRO A 3 17.20 3.30 -12.08
N ARG A 4 17.43 2.05 -11.66
CA ARG A 4 16.74 1.47 -10.50
C ARG A 4 17.18 2.16 -9.21
N TYR A 5 16.23 2.36 -8.30
CA TYR A 5 16.48 2.97 -6.99
C TYR A 5 16.97 1.96 -5.96
N GLN A 6 18.17 1.43 -6.18
CA GLN A 6 18.75 0.39 -5.35
C GLN A 6 19.05 0.90 -3.95
N ARG A 7 18.73 0.06 -2.97
CA ARG A 7 18.95 0.32 -1.55
C ARG A 7 19.51 -0.94 -0.90
N SER A 8 20.22 -0.75 0.20
CA SER A 8 20.60 -1.80 1.15
C SER A 8 19.73 -1.71 2.40
N ALA A 9 19.74 -2.75 3.22
CA ALA A 9 19.08 -2.74 4.53
C ALA A 9 19.54 -1.56 5.41
N GLN A 10 20.84 -1.23 5.33
CA GLN A 10 21.42 -0.08 6.02
C GLN A 10 20.91 1.27 5.50
N ASN A 11 20.45 1.37 4.25
CA ASN A 11 19.80 2.61 3.79
C ASN A 11 18.39 2.81 4.35
N ILE A 12 17.80 1.80 4.98
CA ILE A 12 16.46 1.88 5.58
C ILE A 12 16.55 2.12 7.10
N ILE A 13 17.43 1.41 7.80
CA ILE A 13 17.52 1.42 9.29
C ILE A 13 18.95 1.73 9.82
N GLY A 14 19.94 1.80 8.94
CA GLY A 14 21.32 2.11 9.27
C GLY A 14 21.60 3.59 9.45
N GLU A 15 22.79 3.91 9.97
CA GLU A 15 23.24 5.29 10.20
C GLU A 15 23.66 6.03 8.91
N ASP A 16 23.21 7.29 8.83
CA ASP A 16 23.77 8.51 8.22
C ASP A 16 24.41 8.50 6.83
N LYS A 17 24.23 7.46 6.01
CA LYS A 17 24.47 7.63 4.57
C LYS A 17 23.25 8.27 3.93
N PRO A 18 23.38 9.46 3.29
CA PRO A 18 22.27 10.07 2.60
C PRO A 18 21.73 9.06 1.57
N PRO A 19 20.42 8.80 1.55
CA PRO A 19 19.86 7.84 0.63
C PRO A 19 20.13 8.30 -0.81
N PRO A 20 20.24 7.35 -1.77
CA PRO A 20 20.40 7.73 -3.16
C PRO A 20 19.26 8.65 -3.62
N ALA A 21 19.47 9.39 -4.72
CA ALA A 21 18.43 10.24 -5.29
C ALA A 21 17.20 9.40 -5.65
N ARG A 22 16.04 9.78 -5.13
CA ARG A 22 14.78 9.07 -5.37
C ARG A 22 14.28 9.33 -6.80
N PRO A 23 13.75 8.30 -7.49
CA PRO A 23 13.12 8.50 -8.78
C PRO A 23 11.86 9.35 -8.61
N THR A 24 11.58 10.20 -9.60
CA THR A 24 10.36 11.00 -9.61
C THR A 24 9.17 10.11 -9.99
N LEU A 25 8.12 10.12 -9.15
CA LEU A 25 6.86 9.45 -9.48
C LEU A 25 6.24 10.11 -10.71
N LYS A 26 5.85 9.31 -11.70
CA LYS A 26 5.17 9.75 -12.92
C LYS A 26 3.81 9.08 -13.03
N ASN A 27 2.84 9.80 -13.58
CA ASN A 27 1.49 9.29 -13.85
C ASN A 27 0.82 8.70 -12.58
N LYS A 28 0.95 9.38 -11.44
CA LYS A 28 0.29 8.97 -10.20
C LYS A 28 -1.22 8.93 -10.42
N ARG A 29 -1.86 7.85 -9.96
CA ARG A 29 -3.32 7.72 -9.97
C ARG A 29 -3.76 7.17 -8.62
N VAL A 30 -4.87 7.70 -8.11
CA VAL A 30 -5.43 7.37 -6.81
C VAL A 30 -6.87 6.90 -7.03
N TRP A 31 -7.24 5.80 -6.39
CA TRP A 31 -8.62 5.32 -6.32
C TRP A 31 -9.03 5.17 -4.87
N ALA A 32 -10.27 5.48 -4.59
CA ALA A 32 -10.90 5.16 -3.32
C ALA A 32 -12.39 4.94 -3.54
N SER A 33 -12.94 3.98 -2.81
CA SER A 33 -14.37 3.74 -2.74
C SER A 33 -14.75 3.37 -1.31
N VAL A 34 -15.92 3.82 -0.89
CA VAL A 34 -16.61 3.39 0.34
C VAL A 34 -17.83 2.53 0.02
N ARG A 35 -18.08 2.27 -1.27
CA ARG A 35 -19.20 1.45 -1.75
C ARG A 35 -18.75 0.11 -2.31
N GLN A 36 -17.62 0.10 -3.00
CA GLN A 36 -17.07 -1.11 -3.59
C GLN A 36 -16.30 -1.89 -2.53
N ASP A 37 -16.45 -3.21 -2.57
CA ASP A 37 -15.57 -4.10 -1.82
C ASP A 37 -14.13 -4.05 -2.37
N ALA A 38 -13.20 -4.60 -1.58
CA ALA A 38 -11.78 -4.59 -1.92
C ALA A 38 -11.49 -5.36 -3.22
N GLU A 39 -12.20 -6.44 -3.52
CA GLU A 39 -11.99 -7.24 -4.74
C GLU A 39 -12.31 -6.43 -5.99
N SER A 40 -13.44 -5.71 -5.98
CA SER A 40 -13.87 -4.80 -7.05
C SER A 40 -12.86 -3.67 -7.28
N VAL A 41 -12.30 -3.11 -6.21
CA VAL A 41 -11.25 -2.09 -6.29
C VAL A 41 -9.96 -2.67 -6.87
N ILE A 42 -9.55 -3.87 -6.43
CA ILE A 42 -8.37 -4.57 -6.98
C ILE A 42 -8.54 -4.79 -8.49
N HIS A 43 -9.70 -5.30 -8.94
CA HIS A 43 -9.96 -5.47 -10.37
C HIS A 43 -9.82 -4.17 -11.16
N SER A 44 -10.36 -3.07 -10.63
CA SER A 44 -10.26 -1.74 -11.27
C SER A 44 -8.81 -1.27 -11.40
N VAL A 45 -7.95 -1.59 -10.41
CA VAL A 45 -6.52 -1.28 -10.45
C VAL A 45 -5.81 -2.09 -11.54
N PHE A 46 -6.13 -3.39 -11.69
CA PHE A 46 -5.59 -4.22 -12.77
C PHE A 46 -6.04 -3.76 -14.15
N GLU A 47 -7.30 -3.35 -14.31
CA GLU A 47 -7.80 -2.81 -15.57
C GLU A 47 -7.04 -1.54 -15.97
N GLU A 48 -6.82 -0.60 -15.04
CA GLU A 48 -6.02 0.58 -15.33
C GLU A 48 -4.57 0.22 -15.66
N ALA A 49 -3.95 -0.65 -14.86
CA ALA A 49 -2.57 -1.05 -15.10
C ALA A 49 -2.41 -1.70 -16.49
N THR A 50 -3.36 -2.55 -16.89
CA THR A 50 -3.41 -3.16 -18.23
C THR A 50 -3.59 -2.10 -19.31
N ARG A 51 -4.47 -1.12 -19.10
CA ARG A 51 -4.67 0.00 -20.04
C ARG A 51 -3.39 0.81 -20.25
N ARG A 52 -2.55 0.94 -19.21
CA ARG A 52 -1.29 1.70 -19.25
C ARG A 52 -0.10 0.91 -19.76
N ASP A 53 -0.17 -0.41 -19.67
CA ASP A 53 0.86 -1.33 -20.10
C ASP A 53 0.26 -2.52 -20.88
N PRO A 54 -0.39 -2.28 -22.03
CA PRO A 54 -1.17 -3.30 -22.73
C PRO A 54 -0.33 -4.46 -23.29
N GLN A 55 0.99 -4.29 -23.37
CA GLN A 55 1.93 -5.33 -23.78
C GLN A 55 2.68 -5.98 -22.61
N HIS A 56 2.31 -5.64 -21.36
CA HIS A 56 2.96 -6.14 -20.12
C HIS A 56 4.49 -6.01 -20.15
N GLN A 57 5.01 -4.87 -20.63
CA GLN A 57 6.44 -4.63 -20.76
C GLN A 57 7.07 -4.09 -19.48
N ARG A 58 6.25 -3.70 -18.49
CA ARG A 58 6.71 -3.14 -17.22
C ARG A 58 6.69 -4.21 -16.14
N GLU A 59 7.50 -4.00 -15.11
CA GLU A 59 7.42 -4.77 -13.88
C GLU A 59 6.24 -4.29 -13.04
N TRP A 60 5.34 -5.20 -12.69
CA TRP A 60 4.20 -4.90 -11.84
C TRP A 60 4.53 -5.30 -10.41
N VAL A 61 4.43 -4.32 -9.51
CA VAL A 61 4.73 -4.49 -8.09
C VAL A 61 3.53 -4.04 -7.27
N GLY A 62 3.02 -4.93 -6.42
CA GLY A 62 1.93 -4.64 -5.50
C GLY A 62 2.42 -4.63 -4.05
N LEU A 63 2.05 -3.59 -3.29
CA LEU A 63 2.29 -3.49 -1.85
C LEU A 63 1.01 -3.81 -1.10
N VAL A 64 1.10 -4.71 -0.11
CA VAL A 64 -0.07 -5.22 0.63
C VAL A 64 0.24 -5.34 2.12
N ASP A 65 -0.80 -5.19 2.94
CA ASP A 65 -0.72 -5.25 4.41
C ASP A 65 -0.65 -6.69 4.96
N GLY A 66 -0.80 -7.71 4.12
CA GLY A 66 -0.83 -9.11 4.55
C GLY A 66 -2.22 -9.68 4.80
N ASN A 67 -3.28 -8.96 4.45
CA ASN A 67 -4.62 -9.53 4.44
C ASN A 67 -4.68 -10.74 3.48
N THR A 68 -4.86 -11.94 4.04
CA THR A 68 -4.82 -13.20 3.28
C THR A 68 -5.89 -13.30 2.20
N HIS A 69 -7.05 -12.67 2.38
CA HIS A 69 -8.09 -12.62 1.35
C HIS A 69 -7.65 -11.71 0.19
N GLN A 70 -7.13 -10.51 0.49
CA GLN A 70 -6.59 -9.61 -0.55
C GLN A 70 -5.45 -10.28 -1.33
N LEU A 71 -4.51 -10.94 -0.65
CA LEU A 71 -3.42 -11.69 -1.30
C LEU A 71 -3.95 -12.75 -2.28
N LYS A 72 -5.00 -13.49 -1.91
CA LYS A 72 -5.63 -14.47 -2.81
C LYS A 72 -6.26 -13.78 -4.02
N VAL A 73 -6.94 -12.66 -3.82
CA VAL A 73 -7.55 -11.87 -4.91
C VAL A 73 -6.47 -11.36 -5.86
N PHE A 74 -5.41 -10.70 -5.36
CA PHE A 74 -4.31 -10.22 -6.20
C PHE A 74 -3.67 -11.34 -7.03
N ASN A 75 -3.36 -12.49 -6.41
CA ASN A 75 -2.77 -13.63 -7.11
C ASN A 75 -3.72 -14.22 -8.16
N LYS A 76 -5.02 -14.32 -7.85
CA LYS A 76 -6.04 -14.79 -8.78
C LYS A 76 -6.17 -13.84 -9.97
N THR A 77 -6.29 -12.54 -9.72
CA THR A 77 -6.43 -11.52 -10.76
C THR A 77 -5.18 -11.45 -11.65
N ALA A 78 -3.98 -11.48 -11.07
CA ALA A 78 -2.74 -11.51 -11.85
C ALA A 78 -2.66 -12.72 -12.80
N LYS A 79 -3.05 -13.91 -12.33
CA LYS A 79 -3.14 -15.11 -13.17
C LYS A 79 -4.16 -14.97 -14.29
N GLN A 80 -5.32 -14.37 -14.01
CA GLN A 80 -6.38 -14.14 -15.00
C GLN A 80 -5.96 -13.12 -16.07
N THR A 81 -5.24 -12.07 -15.67
CA THR A 81 -4.71 -11.06 -16.60
C THR A 81 -3.46 -11.54 -17.34
N GLY A 82 -2.82 -12.62 -16.90
CA GLY A 82 -1.58 -13.13 -17.50
C GLY A 82 -0.37 -12.23 -17.25
N VAL A 83 -0.36 -11.55 -16.09
CA VAL A 83 0.72 -10.63 -15.69
C VAL A 83 1.57 -11.27 -14.60
N GLU A 84 2.88 -11.10 -14.70
CA GLU A 84 3.80 -11.39 -13.61
C GLU A 84 3.74 -10.26 -12.57
N LEU A 85 3.15 -10.55 -11.42
CA LEU A 85 3.00 -9.60 -10.32
C LEU A 85 3.93 -9.96 -9.16
N THR A 86 4.82 -9.04 -8.79
CA THR A 86 5.59 -9.13 -7.55
C THR A 86 4.77 -8.52 -6.41
N LEU A 87 4.28 -9.34 -5.50
CA LEU A 87 3.63 -8.88 -4.27
C LEU A 87 4.67 -8.73 -3.15
N ILE A 88 4.64 -7.59 -2.47
CA ILE A 88 5.56 -7.22 -1.40
C ILE A 88 4.75 -6.90 -0.16
N LEU A 89 5.10 -7.55 0.95
CA LEU A 89 4.47 -7.27 2.23
C LEU A 89 4.96 -5.93 2.79
N ASP A 90 4.05 -5.10 3.27
CA ASP A 90 4.38 -3.81 3.85
C ASP A 90 5.25 -3.95 5.10
N PHE A 91 6.46 -3.41 5.01
CA PHE A 91 7.43 -3.45 6.08
C PHE A 91 6.96 -2.72 7.35
N ILE A 92 6.15 -1.67 7.22
CA ILE A 92 5.60 -0.97 8.39
C ILE A 92 4.69 -1.89 9.18
N HIS A 93 3.83 -2.64 8.49
CA HIS A 93 2.97 -3.62 9.15
C HIS A 93 3.77 -4.75 9.81
N VAL A 94 4.87 -5.20 9.21
CA VAL A 94 5.79 -6.17 9.84
C VAL A 94 6.42 -5.59 11.12
N LEU A 95 6.81 -4.30 11.12
CA LEU A 95 7.36 -3.64 12.31
C LEU A 95 6.35 -3.60 13.46
N GLU A 96 5.06 -3.44 13.20
CA GLU A 96 4.02 -3.48 14.25
C GLU A 96 4.03 -4.82 15.00
N TYR A 97 4.18 -5.95 14.30
CA TYR A 97 4.31 -7.26 14.93
C TYR A 97 5.61 -7.39 15.72
N LEU A 98 6.72 -6.89 15.19
CA LEU A 98 8.00 -6.91 15.91
C LEU A 98 7.93 -6.09 17.20
N TRP A 99 7.31 -4.92 17.18
CA TRP A 99 7.14 -4.09 18.37
C TRP A 99 6.30 -4.80 19.44
N LYS A 100 5.17 -5.41 19.05
CA LYS A 100 4.35 -6.20 19.96
C LYS A 100 5.14 -7.35 20.59
N ALA A 101 5.96 -8.05 19.80
CA ALA A 101 6.83 -9.12 20.30
C ALA A 101 7.96 -8.60 21.21
N ALA A 102 8.52 -7.42 20.94
CA ALA A 102 9.57 -6.82 21.76
C ALA A 102 9.09 -6.53 23.18
N PHE A 103 7.84 -6.11 23.35
CA PHE A 103 7.26 -5.81 24.66
C PHE A 103 7.02 -7.04 25.55
N CYS A 104 7.19 -8.25 25.02
CA CYS A 104 7.27 -9.47 25.83
C CYS A 104 8.61 -9.63 26.55
N PHE A 105 9.66 -8.94 26.08
CA PHE A 105 11.02 -9.04 26.62
C PHE A 105 11.50 -7.77 27.32
N HIS A 106 10.96 -6.61 26.93
CA HIS A 106 11.46 -5.30 27.31
C HIS A 106 10.31 -4.34 27.63
N LEU A 107 10.58 -3.33 28.46
CA LEU A 107 9.59 -2.31 28.82
C LEU A 107 9.23 -1.42 27.62
N LEU A 108 7.98 -0.94 27.60
CA LEU A 108 7.51 0.02 26.60
C LEU A 108 8.37 1.29 26.62
N GLY A 109 8.86 1.71 25.46
CA GLY A 109 9.70 2.91 25.31
C GLY A 109 11.14 2.77 25.81
N SER A 110 11.60 1.55 26.12
CA SER A 110 12.98 1.29 26.52
C SER A 110 13.94 1.25 25.32
N LYS A 111 15.20 1.67 25.53
CA LYS A 111 16.26 1.59 24.51
C LYS A 111 16.56 0.14 24.12
N GLU A 112 16.36 -0.79 25.04
CA GLU A 112 16.51 -2.22 24.83
C GLU A 112 15.45 -2.72 23.84
N ALA A 113 14.19 -2.30 23.97
CA ALA A 113 13.13 -2.63 23.02
C ALA A 113 13.43 -2.06 21.62
N GLU A 114 13.85 -0.79 21.54
CA GLU A 114 14.26 -0.15 20.29
C GLU A 114 15.41 -0.91 19.60
N THR A 115 16.46 -1.22 20.36
CA THR A 115 17.63 -1.97 19.86
C THR A 115 17.21 -3.37 19.40
N TRP A 116 16.39 -4.06 20.20
CA TRP A 116 15.85 -5.38 19.86
C TRP A 116 15.11 -5.33 18.53
N VAL A 117 14.17 -4.40 18.35
CA VAL A 117 13.41 -4.26 17.09
C VAL A 117 14.35 -3.91 15.94
N ARG A 118 15.27 -2.96 16.12
CA ARG A 118 16.23 -2.53 15.09
C ARG A 118 17.03 -3.70 14.54
N GLU A 119 17.56 -4.56 15.40
CA GLU A 119 18.34 -5.74 15.00
C GLU A 119 17.52 -6.75 14.19
N ARG A 120 16.28 -7.07 14.61
CA ARG A 120 15.42 -8.01 13.87
C ARG A 120 14.95 -7.40 12.56
N ALA A 121 14.62 -6.11 12.57
CA ALA A 121 14.22 -5.36 11.39
C ALA A 121 15.35 -5.34 10.33
N LEU A 122 16.60 -5.15 10.75
CA LEU A 122 17.76 -5.27 9.85
C LEU A 122 17.85 -6.67 9.24
N ARG A 123 17.74 -7.73 10.04
CA ARG A 123 17.75 -9.11 9.55
C ARG A 123 16.60 -9.42 8.58
N LEU A 124 15.41 -8.85 8.80
CA LEU A 124 14.29 -8.98 7.87
C LEU A 124 14.62 -8.33 6.52
N LEU A 125 15.17 -7.12 6.54
CA LEU A 125 15.61 -6.41 5.33
C LEU A 125 16.73 -7.15 4.59
N GLU A 126 17.47 -8.02 5.26
CA GLU A 126 18.47 -8.94 4.70
C GLU A 126 17.87 -10.30 4.25
N GLY A 127 16.54 -10.41 4.18
CA GLY A 127 15.84 -11.61 3.71
C GLY A 127 15.77 -12.76 4.72
N LYS A 128 16.06 -12.52 6.00
CA LYS A 128 16.15 -13.57 7.04
C LYS A 128 14.86 -13.78 7.84
N ALA A 129 13.70 -13.68 7.19
CA ALA A 129 12.40 -13.77 7.86
C ALA A 129 12.17 -15.05 8.66
N SER A 130 12.52 -16.20 8.10
CA SER A 130 12.38 -17.49 8.80
C SER A 130 13.32 -17.60 10.01
N ASP A 131 14.57 -17.12 9.87
CA ASP A 131 15.53 -17.13 10.98
C ASP A 131 15.08 -16.23 12.13
N VAL A 132 14.53 -15.05 11.81
CA VAL A 132 13.97 -14.14 12.81
C VAL A 132 12.80 -14.81 13.53
N ALA A 133 11.86 -15.42 12.80
CA ALA A 133 10.71 -16.12 13.39
C ALA A 133 11.13 -17.25 14.35
N VAL A 134 12.13 -18.05 13.95
CA VAL A 134 12.70 -19.11 14.81
C VAL A 134 13.41 -18.50 16.02
N GLY A 135 14.21 -17.46 15.80
CA GLY A 135 14.97 -16.78 16.85
C GLY A 135 14.10 -16.21 17.95
N ILE A 136 13.02 -15.49 17.59
CA ILE A 136 12.14 -14.87 18.59
C ILE A 136 11.38 -15.92 19.43
N ARG A 137 10.95 -17.04 18.82
CA ARG A 137 10.34 -18.17 19.55
C ARG A 137 11.30 -18.86 20.50
N ARG A 138 12.56 -18.99 20.08
CA ARG A 138 13.62 -19.52 20.94
C ARG A 138 13.87 -18.57 22.12
N SER A 139 13.91 -17.26 21.89
CA SER A 139 14.04 -16.27 22.96
C SER A 139 12.89 -16.35 23.96
N ALA A 140 11.63 -16.47 23.51
CA ALA A 140 10.48 -16.66 24.40
C ALA A 140 10.62 -17.92 25.27
N THR A 141 11.06 -19.02 24.66
CA THR A 141 11.27 -20.30 25.35
C THR A 141 12.39 -20.22 26.39
N LEU A 142 13.52 -19.60 26.04
CA LEU A 142 14.67 -19.44 26.96
C LEU A 142 14.38 -18.50 28.13
N ASN A 143 13.51 -17.50 27.93
CA ASN A 143 13.04 -16.63 29.00
C ASN A 143 11.90 -17.25 29.83
N SER A 144 11.53 -18.50 29.54
CA SER A 144 10.44 -19.21 30.25
C SER A 144 9.12 -18.44 30.27
N LEU A 145 8.83 -17.70 29.19
CA LEU A 145 7.56 -16.98 29.06
C LEU A 145 6.40 -17.98 29.06
N SER A 146 5.36 -17.71 29.84
CA SER A 146 4.12 -18.48 29.79
C SER A 146 3.43 -18.35 28.43
N ASP A 147 2.54 -19.27 28.10
CA ASP A 147 1.79 -19.27 26.84
C ASP A 147 1.09 -17.93 26.55
N LYS A 148 0.56 -17.29 27.60
CA LYS A 148 -0.10 -15.99 27.48
C LYS A 148 0.89 -14.86 27.23
N GLU A 149 2.04 -14.87 27.90
CA GLU A 149 3.07 -13.82 27.75
C GLU A 149 3.77 -13.88 26.38
N ARG A 150 3.94 -15.09 25.83
CA ARG A 150 4.58 -15.30 24.53
C ARG A 150 3.63 -15.16 23.34
N GLU A 151 2.34 -14.99 23.54
CA GLU A 151 1.35 -14.90 22.46
C GLU A 151 1.74 -13.86 21.38
N PRO A 152 2.17 -12.63 21.70
CA PRO A 152 2.60 -11.67 20.68
C PRO A 152 3.85 -12.13 19.88
N VAL A 153 4.75 -12.85 20.54
CA VAL A 153 5.93 -13.45 19.89
C VAL A 153 5.51 -14.51 18.88
N ASP A 154 4.59 -15.40 19.29
CA ASP A 154 4.11 -16.48 18.42
C ASP A 154 3.25 -15.94 17.26
N GLN A 155 2.45 -14.90 17.50
CA GLN A 155 1.73 -14.18 16.45
C GLN A 155 2.70 -13.55 15.44
N CYS A 156 3.74 -12.86 15.91
CA CYS A 156 4.78 -12.28 15.03
C CYS A 156 5.49 -13.38 14.21
N ALA A 157 5.91 -14.47 14.85
CA ALA A 157 6.59 -15.58 14.17
C ALA A 157 5.68 -16.26 13.13
N ASN A 158 4.42 -16.52 13.48
CA ASN A 158 3.43 -17.04 12.54
C ASN A 158 3.22 -16.10 11.36
N TYR A 159 3.10 -14.79 11.63
CA TYR A 159 2.92 -13.78 10.60
C TYR A 159 4.09 -13.78 9.61
N LEU A 160 5.34 -13.80 10.09
CA LEU A 160 6.53 -13.88 9.24
C LEU A 160 6.60 -15.17 8.42
N LEU A 161 6.29 -16.32 9.03
CA LEU A 161 6.38 -17.61 8.34
C LEU A 161 5.27 -17.78 7.29
N ASN A 162 4.04 -17.35 7.61
CA ASN A 162 2.90 -17.43 6.69
C ASN A 162 3.06 -16.52 5.47
N HIS A 163 3.85 -15.45 5.57
CA HIS A 163 4.07 -14.48 4.50
C HIS A 163 5.50 -14.47 3.96
N ARG A 164 6.32 -15.49 4.26
CA ARG A 164 7.75 -15.52 3.92
C ARG A 164 8.04 -15.30 2.43
N ASP A 165 7.15 -15.75 1.56
CA ASP A 165 7.28 -15.63 0.10
C ASP A 165 7.09 -14.18 -0.39
N TYR A 166 6.57 -13.29 0.47
CA TYR A 166 6.37 -11.85 0.22
C TYR A 166 7.35 -10.97 1.01
N LEU A 167 8.34 -11.57 1.70
CA LEU A 167 9.27 -10.93 2.63
C LEU A 167 10.72 -10.91 2.11
N HIS A 168 10.93 -11.10 0.80
CA HIS A 168 12.25 -11.06 0.16
C HIS A 168 12.79 -9.62 0.00
N TYR A 169 12.85 -8.87 1.10
CA TYR A 169 13.22 -7.46 1.12
C TYR A 169 14.61 -7.18 0.55
N ASP A 170 15.56 -8.09 0.75
CA ASP A 170 16.90 -8.02 0.16
C ASP A 170 16.83 -7.92 -1.37
N GLN A 171 16.01 -8.76 -1.99
CA GLN A 171 15.79 -8.78 -3.43
C GLN A 171 15.02 -7.54 -3.88
N TYR A 172 13.97 -7.16 -3.16
CA TYR A 172 13.15 -5.99 -3.50
C TYR A 172 13.95 -4.69 -3.44
N LEU A 173 14.80 -4.52 -2.42
CA LEU A 173 15.67 -3.36 -2.28
C LEU A 173 16.75 -3.31 -3.38
N ALA A 174 17.34 -4.45 -3.74
CA ALA A 174 18.31 -4.55 -4.84
C ALA A 174 17.67 -4.26 -6.22
N GLN A 175 16.39 -4.59 -6.38
CA GLN A 175 15.59 -4.27 -7.56
C GLN A 175 15.03 -2.85 -7.56
N GLY A 176 15.16 -2.14 -6.43
CA GLY A 176 14.67 -0.78 -6.23
C GLY A 176 13.17 -0.67 -5.99
N TYR A 177 12.49 -1.77 -5.68
CA TYR A 177 11.07 -1.81 -5.41
C TYR A 177 10.72 -1.13 -4.09
N PRO A 178 9.56 -0.45 -3.99
CA PRO A 178 9.10 0.07 -2.70
C PRO A 178 8.76 -1.10 -1.76
N ILE A 179 8.99 -0.94 -0.46
CA ILE A 179 8.73 -1.97 0.56
C ILE A 179 7.81 -1.49 1.69
N ALA A 180 7.45 -0.21 1.68
CA ALA A 180 6.71 0.44 2.75
C ALA A 180 5.59 1.30 2.18
N THR A 181 4.43 1.27 2.81
CA THR A 181 3.22 1.95 2.31
C THR A 181 3.12 3.42 2.72
N GLY A 182 4.15 4.07 3.27
CA GLY A 182 4.05 5.46 3.77
C GLY A 182 3.47 6.49 2.79
N VAL A 183 3.67 6.32 1.47
CA VAL A 183 3.02 7.15 0.43
C VAL A 183 1.51 6.86 0.34
N ILE A 184 1.10 5.61 0.51
CA ILE A 184 -0.29 5.15 0.55
C ILE A 184 -0.96 5.59 1.84
N GLU A 185 -0.31 5.49 3.00
CA GLU A 185 -0.85 6.00 4.28
C GLU A 185 -1.10 7.51 4.24
N GLY A 186 -0.14 8.27 3.70
CA GLY A 186 -0.31 9.71 3.47
C GLY A 186 -1.48 9.99 2.53
N ALA A 187 -1.66 9.18 1.48
CA ALA A 187 -2.81 9.28 0.60
C ALA A 187 -4.12 8.91 1.30
N CYS A 188 -4.18 7.86 2.12
CA CYS A 188 -5.37 7.46 2.86
C CYS A 188 -5.79 8.54 3.87
N ARG A 189 -4.83 9.04 4.65
CA ARG A 189 -5.05 10.14 5.59
C ARG A 189 -5.58 11.38 4.86
N HIS A 190 -4.88 11.81 3.81
CA HIS A 190 -5.26 13.02 3.10
C HIS A 190 -6.56 12.86 2.32
N LEU A 191 -6.78 11.73 1.67
CA LEU A 191 -7.93 11.52 0.81
C LEU A 191 -9.21 11.28 1.62
N VAL A 192 -9.11 10.46 2.68
CA VAL A 192 -10.24 9.97 3.47
C VAL A 192 -10.30 10.69 4.80
N CYS A 193 -9.32 10.50 5.68
CA CYS A 193 -9.40 10.92 7.09
C CYS A 193 -9.60 12.43 7.25
N ASP A 194 -8.80 13.26 6.57
CA ASP A 194 -8.84 14.73 6.65
C ASP A 194 -10.23 15.32 6.34
N ARG A 195 -11.11 14.57 5.68
CA ARG A 195 -12.45 15.01 5.32
C ARG A 195 -13.57 14.24 5.97
N MET A 196 -13.39 12.93 6.10
CA MET A 196 -14.44 12.01 6.47
C MET A 196 -14.38 11.59 7.93
N ASP A 197 -13.18 11.57 8.50
CA ASP A 197 -12.91 11.15 9.88
C ASP A 197 -12.66 12.37 10.79
N ILE A 198 -13.53 13.38 10.64
CA ILE A 198 -13.54 14.58 11.48
C ILE A 198 -14.67 14.49 12.50
N THR A 199 -14.45 15.03 13.70
CA THR A 199 -15.44 15.04 14.77
C THR A 199 -16.78 15.62 14.30
N GLY A 200 -17.85 14.85 14.48
CA GLY A 200 -19.22 15.26 14.12
C GLY A 200 -19.61 15.04 12.66
N ALA A 201 -18.72 14.56 11.80
CA ALA A 201 -19.09 14.23 10.43
C ALA A 201 -20.00 13.00 10.36
N ARG A 202 -21.09 13.12 9.59
CA ARG A 202 -21.97 12.00 9.24
C ARG A 202 -22.19 12.00 7.75
N TRP A 203 -22.00 10.84 7.13
CA TRP A 203 -22.10 10.70 5.69
C TRP A 203 -23.13 9.65 5.31
N ARG A 204 -23.88 9.94 4.25
CA ARG A 204 -24.54 8.88 3.48
C ARG A 204 -23.51 8.30 2.50
N LEU A 205 -23.55 6.99 2.28
CA LEU A 205 -22.56 6.27 1.46
C LEU A 205 -22.42 6.84 0.05
N ASP A 206 -23.54 7.20 -0.59
CA ASP A 206 -23.58 7.84 -1.91
C ASP A 206 -22.86 9.19 -1.95
N ARG A 207 -23.06 10.02 -0.92
CA ARG A 207 -22.42 11.34 -0.81
C ARG A 207 -20.94 11.23 -0.46
N ALA A 208 -20.58 10.29 0.42
CA ALA A 208 -19.18 10.01 0.72
C ALA A 208 -18.44 9.54 -0.53
N GLU A 209 -18.99 8.56 -1.25
CA GLU A 209 -18.42 8.05 -2.51
C GLU A 209 -18.16 9.18 -3.52
N ALA A 210 -19.14 10.05 -3.74
CA ALA A 210 -19.00 11.17 -4.67
C ALA A 210 -17.87 12.13 -4.26
N VAL A 211 -17.77 12.47 -2.98
CA VAL A 211 -16.70 13.34 -2.45
C VAL A 211 -15.33 12.65 -2.59
N LEU A 212 -15.22 11.37 -2.26
CA LEU A 212 -13.96 10.62 -2.42
C LEU A 212 -13.49 10.58 -3.86
N ARG A 213 -14.39 10.28 -4.80
CA ARG A 213 -14.05 10.23 -6.23
C ARG A 213 -13.51 11.55 -6.75
N ILE A 214 -14.11 12.68 -6.35
CA ILE A 214 -13.61 14.01 -6.72
C ILE A 214 -12.23 14.28 -6.12
N ARG A 215 -12.02 13.95 -4.84
CA ARG A 215 -10.70 14.09 -4.20
C ARG A 215 -9.65 13.19 -4.85
N ALA A 216 -10.04 11.99 -5.30
CA ALA A 216 -9.16 11.04 -5.95
C ALA A 216 -8.74 11.54 -7.35
N LEU A 217 -9.67 12.10 -8.12
CA LEU A 217 -9.39 12.79 -9.39
C LEU A 217 -8.42 13.96 -9.19
N SER A 218 -8.66 14.80 -8.18
CA SER A 218 -7.77 15.91 -7.86
C SER A 218 -6.36 15.43 -7.49
N SER A 219 -6.26 14.42 -6.62
CA SER A 219 -4.98 13.81 -6.20
C SER A 219 -4.23 13.11 -7.33
N SER A 220 -4.93 12.76 -8.40
CA SER A 220 -4.39 12.14 -9.60
C SER A 220 -4.01 13.16 -10.69
N GLY A 221 -4.40 14.43 -10.53
CA GLY A 221 -4.19 15.48 -11.53
C GLY A 221 -5.27 15.55 -12.62
N ASP A 222 -6.32 14.74 -12.54
CA ASP A 222 -7.32 14.57 -13.60
C ASP A 222 -8.58 15.44 -13.39
N PHE A 223 -8.62 16.26 -12.35
CA PHE A 223 -9.82 17.04 -12.00
C PHE A 223 -10.25 18.00 -13.10
N GLN A 224 -9.30 18.70 -13.76
CA GLN A 224 -9.64 19.69 -14.78
C GLN A 224 -10.27 19.05 -16.03
N GLU A 225 -9.69 17.93 -16.48
CA GLU A 225 -10.22 17.17 -17.61
C GLU A 225 -11.60 16.60 -17.28
N TYR A 226 -11.75 15.99 -16.10
CA TYR A 226 -13.05 15.52 -15.63
C TYR A 226 -14.07 16.66 -15.53
N TRP A 227 -13.67 17.83 -15.03
CA TRP A 227 -14.59 18.97 -14.87
C TRP A 227 -15.09 19.48 -16.21
N HIS A 228 -14.22 19.52 -17.23
CA HIS A 228 -14.62 19.85 -18.59
C HIS A 228 -15.63 18.83 -19.12
N PHE A 229 -15.32 17.53 -19.02
CA PHE A 229 -16.24 16.45 -19.39
C PHE A 229 -17.59 16.56 -18.65
N HIS A 230 -17.56 16.79 -17.35
CA HIS A 230 -18.76 16.91 -16.52
C HIS A 230 -19.65 18.06 -17.00
N LYS A 231 -19.08 19.24 -17.27
CA LYS A 231 -19.83 20.39 -17.81
C LYS A 231 -20.48 20.07 -19.15
N LEU A 232 -19.76 19.40 -20.07
CA LEU A 232 -20.32 18.97 -21.35
C LEU A 232 -21.49 18.00 -21.14
N GLN A 233 -21.34 17.04 -20.24
CA GLN A 233 -22.38 16.07 -19.93
C GLN A 233 -23.61 16.71 -19.26
N GLU A 234 -23.42 17.66 -18.33
CA GLU A 234 -24.53 18.41 -17.73
C GLU A 234 -25.25 19.29 -18.75
N PHE A 235 -24.50 19.94 -19.64
CA PHE A 235 -25.06 20.68 -20.77
C PHE A 235 -25.91 19.73 -21.64
N GLN A 236 -25.39 18.54 -21.93
CA GLN A 236 -26.13 17.56 -22.72
C GLN A 236 -27.40 17.03 -22.03
N ARG A 237 -27.36 16.78 -20.73
CA ARG A 237 -28.52 16.22 -20.02
C ARG A 237 -29.62 17.25 -19.77
N ASN A 238 -29.23 18.47 -19.40
CA ASN A 238 -30.18 19.45 -18.87
C ASN A 238 -30.50 20.57 -19.84
N HIS A 239 -29.59 20.89 -20.77
CA HIS A 239 -29.66 22.12 -21.55
C HIS A 239 -29.89 21.91 -23.06
N LEU A 240 -29.42 20.77 -23.62
CA LEU A 240 -29.59 20.38 -25.04
C LEU A 240 -31.01 20.62 -25.58
N ARG A 241 -32.04 20.26 -24.79
CA ARG A 241 -33.46 20.37 -25.17
C ARG A 241 -34.00 21.80 -25.24
N TYR A 242 -33.26 22.78 -24.73
CA TYR A 242 -33.69 24.18 -24.68
C TYR A 242 -33.02 25.06 -25.76
N TYR A 243 -32.10 24.51 -26.55
CA TYR A 243 -31.41 25.23 -27.63
C TYR A 243 -31.89 24.77 -29.01
N GLN A 244 -32.05 25.73 -29.93
CA GLN A 244 -32.59 25.48 -31.27
C GLN A 244 -31.64 24.70 -32.19
N ASP A 245 -30.32 24.76 -31.98
CA ASP A 245 -29.32 24.06 -32.82
C ASP A 245 -28.14 23.55 -31.97
N PRO A 246 -28.33 22.46 -31.21
CA PRO A 246 -27.36 22.05 -30.21
C PRO A 246 -26.06 21.45 -30.76
N GLN A 247 -26.09 20.96 -32.00
CA GLN A 247 -24.95 20.33 -32.65
C GLN A 247 -23.82 21.34 -32.93
N LYS A 248 -24.13 22.63 -33.09
CA LYS A 248 -23.12 23.70 -33.23
C LYS A 248 -22.35 23.99 -31.95
N ILE A 249 -22.95 23.78 -30.77
CA ILE A 249 -22.32 24.10 -29.47
C ILE A 249 -21.35 22.99 -29.04
N LEU A 250 -21.59 21.74 -29.49
CA LEU A 250 -20.75 20.59 -29.17
C LEU A 250 -19.60 20.35 -30.16
N ALA A 251 -19.50 21.16 -31.23
CA ALA A 251 -18.51 21.01 -32.31
C ALA A 251 -17.22 21.83 -32.12
N VAL A 252 -17.00 22.39 -30.93
CA VAL A 252 -15.81 23.18 -30.53
C VAL A 252 -15.08 22.45 -29.40
#